data_AF-B8X972-F1
#
_entry.id   AF-B8X972-F1
#
_cell.length_a   1.000
_cell.length_b   1.000
_cell.length_c   1.000
_cell.angle_alpha   90.00
_cell.angle_beta   90.00
_cell.angle_gamma   90.00
#
_symmetry.space_group_name_H-M   'P 1'
#
loop_
_entity.id
_entity.type
_entity.pdbx_description
1 polymer ?
#
loop_
_entity_poly.entity_id
_entity_poly.type
_entity_poly.pdbx_seq_one_letter_code
_entity_poly.pdbx_strand_id
1 'polypeptide(L)' 'MDTILQALSVQVTEARDLESLTRPLLEMLETVTGLESTYLTQIDLEQSAQHILYARNSAALQIPEGG' A
#
# COMPACT_ATOMS: atom_id res chain seq x y z
N MET A 1 9.70 17.42 -0.48
CA MET A 1 9.50 16.25 -1.38
C MET A 1 10.56 15.17 -1.10
N ASP A 2 11.83 15.53 -0.90
CA ASP A 2 12.92 14.59 -0.53
C ASP A 2 12.73 13.80 0.78
N THR A 3 12.18 14.43 1.84
CA THR A 3 12.15 13.80 3.18
C THR A 3 11.28 12.54 3.23
N ILE A 4 10.19 12.51 2.45
CA ILE A 4 9.28 11.36 2.38
C ILE A 4 9.95 10.22 1.63
N LEU A 5 10.59 10.51 0.49
CA LEU A 5 11.35 9.51 -0.28
C LEU A 5 12.51 8.94 0.53
N GLN A 6 13.23 9.77 1.30
CA GLN A 6 14.32 9.32 2.17
C GLN A 6 13.80 8.45 3.33
N ALA A 7 12.73 8.86 4.01
CA ALA A 7 12.12 8.06 5.08
C ALA A 7 11.60 6.72 4.56
N LEU A 8 11.01 6.72 3.37
CA LEU A 8 10.56 5.51 2.70
C LEU A 8 11.74 4.61 2.32
N SER A 9 12.82 5.16 1.78
CA SER A 9 14.02 4.38 1.42
C SER A 9 14.63 3.67 2.64
N VAL A 10 14.64 4.32 3.81
CA VAL A 10 15.08 3.70 5.07
C VAL A 10 14.12 2.59 5.48
N GLN A 11 12.81 2.85 5.51
CA GLN A 11 11.81 1.85 5.90
C GLN A 11 11.77 0.63 4.97
N VAL A 12 11.94 0.82 3.66
CA VAL A 12 12.06 -0.26 2.67
C VAL A 12 13.27 -1.15 2.94
N THR A 13 14.38 -0.56 3.39
CA THR A 13 15.62 -1.29 3.68
C THR A 13 15.53 -2.08 4.99
N GLU A 14 14.71 -1.60 5.94
CA GLU A 14 14.50 -2.24 7.25
C GLU A 14 13.30 -3.21 7.28
N ALA A 15 12.43 -3.20 6.27
CA ALA A 15 11.25 -4.05 6.21
C ALA A 15 11.62 -5.54 6.20
N ARG A 16 11.01 -6.30 7.12
CA ARG A 16 11.24 -7.75 7.29
C ARG A 16 10.17 -8.62 6.62
N ASP A 17 9.07 -8.00 6.22
CA ASP A 17 7.89 -8.63 5.64
C ASP A 17 7.18 -7.66 4.68
N LEU A 18 6.33 -8.23 3.82
CA LEU A 18 5.63 -7.49 2.77
C LEU A 18 4.74 -6.39 3.36
N GLU A 19 4.08 -6.62 4.49
CA GLU A 19 3.19 -5.64 5.12
C GLU A 19 3.96 -4.38 5.53
N SER A 20 5.07 -4.56 6.26
CA SER A 20 5.93 -3.50 6.74
C SER A 20 6.53 -2.66 5.61
N LEU A 21 6.74 -3.26 4.43
CA LEU A 21 7.15 -2.56 3.21
C LEU A 21 5.99 -1.81 2.54
N THR A 22 4.82 -2.45 2.46
CA THR A 22 3.71 -1.98 1.63
C THR A 22 2.96 -0.82 2.28
N ARG A 23 2.73 -0.84 3.60
CA ARG A 23 1.98 0.23 4.27
C ARG A 23 2.60 1.63 4.09
N PRO A 24 3.93 1.82 4.26
CA PRO A 24 4.57 3.11 3.99
C PRO A 24 4.49 3.56 2.52
N LEU A 25 4.54 2.62 1.57
CA LEU A 25 4.40 2.92 0.14
C LEU A 25 3.00 3.45 -0.19
N LEU A 26 1.97 2.80 0.35
CA LEU A 26 0.58 3.24 0.18
C LEU A 26 0.35 4.64 0.77
N GLU A 27 0.92 4.92 1.95
CA GLU A 27 0.90 6.25 2.56
C GLU A 27 1.59 7.32 1.70
N MET A 28 2.76 7.00 1.13
CA MET A 28 3.44 7.90 0.23
C MET A 28 2.59 8.19 -1.01
N LEU A 29 2.00 7.16 -1.61
CA LEU A 29 1.15 7.31 -2.79
C LEU A 29 -0.05 8.20 -2.48
N GLU A 30 -0.75 7.97 -1.36
CA GLU A 30 -1.82 8.85 -0.90
C GLU A 30 -1.32 10.30 -0.76
N THR A 31 -0.19 10.50 -0.08
CA THR A 31 0.35 11.84 0.20
C THR A 31 0.72 12.60 -1.08
N VAL A 32 1.27 11.91 -2.07
CA VAL A 32 1.74 12.51 -3.33
C VAL A 32 0.59 12.71 -4.33
N THR A 33 -0.38 11.80 -4.35
CA THR A 33 -1.48 11.81 -5.35
C THR A 33 -2.75 12.48 -4.84
N GLY A 34 -2.95 12.55 -3.52
CA GLY A 34 -4.19 13.01 -2.90
C GLY A 34 -5.36 12.04 -3.06
N LEU A 35 -5.11 10.78 -3.46
CA LEU A 35 -6.16 9.78 -3.61
C LEU A 35 -6.76 9.39 -2.25
N GLU A 36 -8.08 9.17 -2.24
CA GLU A 36 -8.85 8.80 -1.05
C GLU A 36 -8.58 7.37 -0.54
N SER A 37 -8.09 6.50 -1.43
CA SER A 37 -7.70 5.13 -1.10
C SER A 37 -6.53 4.69 -1.97
N THR A 38 -5.60 3.94 -1.38
CA THR A 38 -4.52 3.24 -2.08
C THR A 38 -4.45 1.80 -1.57
N TYR A 39 -4.14 0.83 -2.44
CA TYR A 39 -4.13 -0.59 -2.03
C TYR A 39 -3.17 -1.43 -2.88
N LEU A 40 -2.71 -2.54 -2.29
CA LEU A 40 -1.96 -3.59 -2.97
C LEU A 40 -2.87 -4.79 -3.21
N THR A 41 -3.05 -5.15 -4.48
CA THR A 41 -3.79 -6.35 -4.88
C THR A 41 -2.83 -7.39 -5.44
N GLN A 42 -2.99 -8.63 -5.00
CA GLN A 42 -2.40 -9.79 -5.64
C GLN A 42 -3.43 -10.42 -6.60
N ILE A 43 -3.02 -10.68 -7.83
CA ILE A 43 -3.86 -11.31 -8.84
C ILE A 43 -3.31 -12.72 -9.10
N ASP A 44 -4.13 -13.72 -8.81
CA ASP A 44 -3.91 -15.10 -9.23
C ASP A 44 -4.70 -15.34 -10.52
N LEU A 45 -3.97 -15.43 -11.64
CA LEU A 45 -4.58 -15.65 -12.96
C LEU A 45 -5.03 -17.09 -13.17
N GLU A 46 -4.40 -18.06 -12.49
CA GLU A 46 -4.74 -19.47 -12.61
C GLU A 46 -6.08 -19.76 -11.94
N GLN A 47 -6.30 -19.16 -10.77
CA GLN A 47 -7.55 -19.25 -10.01
C GLN A 47 -8.54 -18.13 -10.36
N SER A 48 -8.14 -17.20 -11.24
CA SER A 48 -8.92 -15.99 -11.59
C SER A 48 -9.39 -15.23 -10.34
N ALA A 49 -8.54 -15.18 -9.32
CA ALA A 49 -8.83 -14.60 -8.01
C ALA A 49 -8.01 -13.34 -7.80
N GLN A 50 -8.63 -12.32 -7.20
CA GLN A 50 -7.96 -11.10 -6.78
C GLN A 50 -8.10 -10.96 -5.26
N HIS A 51 -6.98 -10.73 -4.59
CA HIS A 51 -6.93 -10.55 -3.15
C HIS A 51 -6.31 -9.21 -2.83
N ILE A 52 -7.05 -8.38 -2.10
CA ILE A 52 -6.53 -7.13 -1.57
C ILE A 52 -5.74 -7.48 -0.32
N LEU A 53 -4.41 -7.37 -0.41
CA LEU A 53 -3.52 -7.74 0.69
C LEU A 53 -3.50 -6.63 1.75
N TYR A 54 -3.34 -5.38 1.30
CA TYR A 54 -3.24 -4.21 2.16
C TYR A 54 -3.95 -3.04 1.52
N ALA A 55 -4.66 -2.25 2.32
CA ALA A 55 -5.35 -1.05 1.89
C ALA A 55 -5.09 0.10 2.87
N ARG A 56 -5.01 1.31 2.33
CA ARG A 56 -5.01 2.54 3.09
C ARG A 56 -6.19 3.38 2.61
N ASN A 57 -7.16 3.55 3.49
CA ASN A 57 -8.39 4.31 3.25
C ASN A 57 -8.35 5.56 4.11
N SER A 58 -8.23 6.73 3.49
CA SER A 58 -8.15 8.02 4.19
C SER A 58 -9.47 8.78 4.19
N ALA A 59 -10.47 8.33 3.42
CA ALA A 59 -11.78 8.97 3.29
C ALA A 59 -12.96 7.98 3.38
N ALA A 60 -14.09 8.35 2.77
CA ALA A 60 -15.35 7.61 2.88
C ALA A 60 -15.30 6.24 2.21
N LEU A 61 -14.48 6.06 1.17
CA LEU A 61 -14.32 4.77 0.50
C LEU A 61 -13.51 3.83 1.40
N GLN A 62 -14.12 2.69 1.77
CA GLN A 62 -13.49 1.67 2.58
C GLN A 62 -13.25 0.43 1.71
N ILE A 63 -11.99 0.23 1.34
CA ILE A 63 -11.55 -0.98 0.64
C ILE A 63 -11.18 -2.03 1.69
N PRO A 64 -11.91 -3.16 1.78
CA PRO A 64 -11.60 -4.20 2.74
C PRO A 64 -10.30 -4.93 2.36
N GLU A 65 -9.50 -5.25 3.36
CA GLU A 65 -8.36 -6.17 3.25
C GLU A 65 -8.85 -7.62 3.40
N GLY A 66 -8.26 -8.55 2.66
CA GLY A 66 -8.68 -9.95 2.60
C GLY A 66 -9.71 -10.24 1.50
N GLY A 67 -9.81 -11.51 1.11
CA GLY A 67 -10.78 -12.03 0.14
C GLY A 67 -11.57 -13.17 0.74
#